data_AF-A0ABC8TYD7-F1
#
_entry.id   AF-A0ABC8TYD7-F1
#
_cell.length_a   1.000
_cell.length_b   1.000
_cell.length_c   1.000
_cell.angle_alpha   90.00
_cell.angle_beta   90.00
_cell.angle_gamma   90.00
#
_symmetry.space_group_name_H-M   'P 1'
#
loop_
_entity.id
_entity.type
_entity.pdbx_description
1 polymer ?
#
loop_
_entity_poly.entity_id
_entity_poly.type
_entity_poly.pdbx_seq_one_letter_code
_entity_poly.pdbx_strand_id
1 'polypeptide(L)'
;MQEQGLSMMGTSGGGGIGGLTDVSMEVSGDQRRQLKAEIATHPLYEQLLSAHVACLRVATPIDQLPLIDAQLSQSHHLLRSYASQQQQHHNYPLSPHERQELDNFLAQYLLVLCSFKEQLQQHVRVHAVEAVMACREIEQNLQVLTGNLQSLSRLCIYHYMGTIA
;
A
#
# COMPACT_ATOMS: atom_id res chain seq x y z
N MET A 1 -14.94 -61.69 23.76
CA MET A 1 -15.86 -60.57 23.47
C MET A 1 -15.06 -59.56 22.68
N GLN A 2 -15.38 -59.42 21.40
CA GLN A 2 -14.66 -58.67 20.39
C GLN A 2 -15.75 -57.87 19.66
N GLU A 3 -15.69 -56.55 19.71
CA GLU A 3 -16.54 -55.70 18.86
C GLU A 3 -15.72 -54.53 18.32
N GLN A 4 -15.73 -54.46 16.98
CA GLN A 4 -15.26 -53.40 16.11
C GLN A 4 -16.43 -52.46 15.77
N GLY A 5 -16.13 -51.19 15.42
CA GLY A 5 -16.97 -50.29 14.62
C GLY A 5 -16.35 -48.88 14.63
N LEU A 6 -15.76 -48.32 13.56
CA LEU A 6 -16.33 -47.84 12.29
C LEU A 6 -17.61 -46.98 12.55
N SER A 7 -17.82 -45.75 12.09
CA SER A 7 -17.23 -44.91 11.03
C SER A 7 -17.89 -43.50 11.04
N MET A 8 -17.18 -42.51 10.48
CA MET A 8 -17.56 -41.29 9.74
C MET A 8 -18.93 -40.55 9.91
N MET A 9 -18.78 -39.21 9.96
CA MET A 9 -19.51 -38.14 9.25
C MET A 9 -20.99 -37.87 9.59
N GLY A 10 -21.26 -36.65 10.06
CA GLY A 10 -22.59 -36.06 10.18
C GLY A 10 -22.53 -34.55 9.97
N THR A 11 -23.07 -34.12 8.84
CA THR A 11 -23.27 -32.75 8.35
C THR A 11 -24.35 -31.99 9.14
N SER A 12 -24.57 -30.72 8.75
CA SER A 12 -25.64 -29.75 9.15
C SER A 12 -25.28 -28.80 10.30
N GLY A 13 -25.51 -27.49 10.22
CA GLY A 13 -26.13 -26.65 9.19
C GLY A 13 -26.61 -25.32 9.77
N GLY A 14 -26.67 -24.27 8.94
CA GLY A 14 -27.41 -23.01 9.15
C GLY A 14 -26.67 -21.91 9.92
N GLY A 15 -26.67 -20.63 9.55
CA GLY A 15 -27.46 -19.86 8.58
C GLY A 15 -27.52 -18.42 9.10
N GLY A 16 -27.23 -17.41 8.27
CA GLY A 16 -27.16 -16.01 8.71
C GLY A 16 -27.08 -15.01 7.55
N ILE A 17 -28.25 -14.68 7.04
CA ILE A 17 -28.62 -13.66 6.04
C ILE A 17 -28.24 -12.21 6.46
N GLY A 18 -27.87 -11.37 5.50
CA GLY A 18 -27.72 -9.92 5.70
C GLY A 18 -27.29 -9.21 4.42
N GLY A 19 -28.27 -8.82 3.60
CA GLY A 19 -28.08 -8.33 2.24
C GLY A 19 -27.40 -6.97 2.12
N LEU A 20 -26.55 -6.87 1.11
CA LEU A 20 -26.34 -5.67 0.31
C LEU A 20 -26.34 -6.15 -1.14
N THR A 21 -27.11 -5.47 -1.98
CA THR A 21 -27.25 -5.70 -3.41
C THR A 21 -25.89 -5.80 -4.09
N ASP A 22 -25.41 -7.02 -4.30
CA ASP A 22 -24.28 -7.33 -5.15
C ASP A 22 -24.77 -7.41 -6.60
N VAL A 23 -24.75 -6.27 -7.29
CA VAL A 23 -24.68 -6.26 -8.75
C VAL A 23 -23.21 -6.42 -9.14
N SER A 24 -22.57 -7.47 -8.63
CA SER A 24 -21.37 -8.01 -9.25
C SER A 24 -21.83 -9.24 -9.99
N MET A 25 -21.84 -9.14 -11.32
CA MET A 25 -21.74 -10.29 -12.19
C MET A 25 -20.74 -11.27 -11.55
N GLU A 26 -21.17 -12.48 -11.20
CA GLU A 26 -20.30 -13.51 -10.60
C GLU A 26 -19.20 -13.86 -11.60
N VAL A 27 -18.14 -13.05 -11.62
CA VAL A 27 -16.89 -13.37 -12.29
C VAL A 27 -16.36 -14.60 -11.57
N SER A 28 -16.34 -15.73 -12.27
CA SER A 28 -15.87 -17.01 -11.74
C SER A 28 -14.56 -16.81 -10.97
N GLY A 29 -14.41 -17.46 -9.81
CA GLY A 29 -13.25 -17.28 -8.94
C GLY A 29 -11.90 -17.49 -9.65
N ASP A 30 -11.89 -18.30 -10.71
CA ASP A 30 -10.75 -18.52 -11.60
C ASP A 30 -10.40 -17.28 -12.44
N GLN A 31 -11.39 -16.57 -12.96
CA GLN A 31 -11.18 -15.37 -13.76
C GLN A 31 -10.63 -14.21 -12.91
N ARG A 32 -11.04 -14.11 -11.64
CA ARG A 32 -10.43 -13.15 -10.68
C ARG A 32 -8.99 -13.52 -10.33
N ARG A 33 -8.67 -14.82 -10.18
CA ARG A 33 -7.29 -15.29 -9.97
C ARG A 33 -6.41 -14.99 -11.17
N GLN A 34 -6.96 -15.15 -12.38
CA GLN A 34 -6.27 -14.87 -13.63
C GLN A 34 -5.99 -13.38 -13.82
N LEU A 35 -6.98 -12.51 -13.59
CA LEU A 35 -6.78 -11.07 -13.64
C LEU A 35 -5.69 -10.59 -12.66
N LYS A 36 -5.67 -11.15 -11.45
CA LYS A 36 -4.60 -10.86 -10.47
C LYS A 36 -3.23 -11.29 -10.96
N ALA A 37 -3.13 -12.45 -11.63
CA ALA A 37 -1.87 -12.91 -12.20
C ALA A 37 -1.39 -11.99 -13.33
N GLU A 38 -2.28 -11.60 -14.24
CA GLU A 38 -1.99 -10.66 -15.33
C GLU A 38 -1.56 -9.28 -14.82
N ILE A 39 -2.19 -8.76 -13.76
CA ILE A 39 -1.75 -7.52 -13.09
C ILE A 39 -0.36 -7.70 -12.46
N ALA A 40 -0.15 -8.81 -11.74
CA ALA A 40 1.07 -9.08 -10.99
C ALA A 40 2.30 -9.30 -11.90
N THR A 41 2.11 -9.78 -13.12
CA THR A 41 3.19 -9.96 -14.10
C THR A 41 3.32 -8.80 -15.09
N HIS A 42 2.52 -7.75 -14.91
CA HIS A 42 2.51 -6.61 -15.82
C HIS A 42 3.81 -5.80 -15.74
N PRO A 43 4.39 -5.33 -16.86
CA PRO A 43 5.63 -4.53 -16.85
C PRO A 43 5.53 -3.24 -16.01
N LEU A 44 4.35 -2.61 -15.97
CA LEU A 44 4.10 -1.40 -15.19
C LEU A 44 3.88 -1.66 -13.70
N TYR A 45 3.71 -2.91 -13.27
CA TYR A 45 3.36 -3.24 -11.88
C TYR A 45 4.46 -2.81 -10.89
N GLU A 46 5.73 -3.06 -11.23
CA GLU A 46 6.87 -2.66 -10.38
C GLU A 46 6.96 -1.14 -10.22
N GLN A 47 6.68 -0.38 -11.30
CA GLN A 47 6.64 1.08 -11.23
C GLN A 47 5.47 1.57 -10.37
N LEU A 48 4.30 0.94 -10.51
CA LEU A 48 3.12 1.21 -9.70
C LEU A 48 3.38 0.96 -8.21
N LEU A 49 3.96 -0.19 -7.89
CA LEU A 49 4.32 -0.57 -6.52
C LEU A 49 5.34 0.41 -5.95
N SER A 50 6.38 0.76 -6.72
CA SER A 50 7.38 1.75 -6.31
C SER A 50 6.75 3.12 -6.03
N ALA A 51 5.87 3.61 -6.91
CA ALA A 51 5.15 4.87 -6.70
C ALA A 51 4.28 4.81 -5.44
N HIS A 52 3.56 3.71 -5.21
CA HIS A 52 2.74 3.52 -4.02
C HIS A 52 3.58 3.50 -2.73
N VAL A 53 4.71 2.78 -2.73
CA VAL A 53 5.66 2.75 -1.62
C VAL A 53 6.21 4.15 -1.35
N ALA A 54 6.53 4.92 -2.39
CA ALA A 54 6.97 6.29 -2.23
C ALA A 54 5.91 7.16 -1.54
N CYS A 55 4.63 6.99 -1.86
CA CYS A 55 3.53 7.66 -1.13
C CYS A 55 3.51 7.26 0.35
N LEU A 56 3.59 5.95 0.65
CA LEU A 56 3.58 5.45 2.03
C LEU A 56 4.77 6.02 2.84
N ARG A 57 5.97 6.05 2.24
CA ARG A 57 7.17 6.57 2.90
C ARG A 57 7.04 8.04 3.29
N VAL A 58 6.38 8.88 2.48
CA VAL A 58 6.13 10.29 2.83
C VAL A 58 5.19 10.43 4.04
N ALA A 59 4.22 9.53 4.20
CA ALA A 59 3.26 9.55 5.31
C ALA A 59 3.74 8.79 6.57
N THR A 60 4.88 8.09 6.51
CA THR A 60 5.29 7.15 7.56
C THR A 60 6.47 7.71 8.37
N PRO A 61 6.40 7.73 9.71
CA PRO A 61 7.54 8.07 10.55
C PRO A 61 8.74 7.15 10.29
N ILE A 62 9.97 7.68 10.45
CA ILE A 62 11.21 6.96 10.09
C ILE A 62 11.35 5.60 10.77
N ASP A 63 10.91 5.49 12.03
CA ASP A 63 11.01 4.27 12.83
C ASP A 63 10.13 3.13 12.31
N GLN A 64 9.16 3.44 11.44
CA GLN A 64 8.21 2.48 10.88
C GLN A 64 8.55 2.08 9.43
N LEU A 65 9.55 2.70 8.81
CA LEU A 65 10.02 2.31 7.46
C LEU A 65 10.45 0.84 7.37
N PRO A 66 11.12 0.23 8.39
CA PRO A 66 11.47 -1.19 8.35
C PRO A 66 10.25 -2.11 8.19
N LEU A 67 9.08 -1.69 8.67
CA LEU A 67 7.83 -2.46 8.53
C LEU A 67 7.34 -2.46 7.08
N ILE A 68 7.45 -1.31 6.39
CA ILE A 68 7.14 -1.22 4.96
C ILE A 68 8.06 -2.14 4.16
N ASP A 69 9.37 -2.12 4.44
CA ASP A 69 10.34 -2.95 3.74
C ASP A 69 10.13 -4.45 3.99
N ALA A 70 9.75 -4.83 5.23
CA ALA A 70 9.38 -6.20 5.55
C ALA A 70 8.13 -6.65 4.78
N GLN A 71 7.08 -5.82 4.71
CA GLN A 71 5.88 -6.13 3.94
C GLN A 71 6.13 -6.19 2.44
N LEU A 72 7.00 -5.34 1.90
CA LEU A 72 7.42 -5.41 0.51
C LEU A 72 8.09 -6.75 0.20
N SER A 73 9.01 -7.18 1.06
CA SER A 73 9.68 -8.48 0.89
C SER A 73 8.66 -9.63 0.82
N GLN A 74 7.62 -9.62 1.66
CA GLN A 74 6.52 -10.58 1.64
C GLN A 74 5.73 -10.51 0.32
N SER A 75 5.46 -9.30 -0.19
CA SER A 75 4.75 -9.10 -1.46
C SER A 75 5.50 -9.72 -2.65
N HIS A 76 6.83 -9.59 -2.70
CA HIS A 76 7.65 -10.21 -3.76
C HIS A 76 7.52 -11.74 -3.81
N HIS A 77 7.30 -12.40 -2.67
CA HIS A 77 7.02 -13.84 -2.64
C HIS A 77 5.67 -14.18 -3.29
N LEU A 78 4.64 -13.35 -3.07
CA LEU A 78 3.32 -13.51 -3.68
C LEU A 78 3.37 -13.25 -5.19
N LEU A 79 4.10 -12.22 -5.64
CA LEU A 79 4.33 -11.94 -7.06
C LEU A 79 4.96 -13.13 -7.78
N ARG A 80 5.96 -13.76 -7.16
CA ARG A 80 6.57 -14.98 -7.69
C ARG A 80 5.56 -16.14 -7.79
N SER A 81 4.66 -16.27 -6.82
CA SER A 81 3.60 -17.29 -6.88
C SER A 81 2.62 -17.06 -8.04
N TYR A 82 2.19 -15.82 -8.27
CA TYR A 82 1.33 -15.47 -9.41
C TYR A 82 2.03 -15.67 -10.76
N ALA A 83 3.31 -15.30 -10.85
CA ALA A 83 4.12 -15.55 -12.06
C ALA A 83 4.22 -17.04 -12.39
N SER A 84 4.42 -17.91 -11.38
CA SER A 84 4.43 -19.36 -11.57
C SER A 84 3.06 -19.91 -12.00
N GLN A 85 1.97 -19.35 -11.48
CA GLN A 85 0.61 -19.76 -11.82
C GLN A 85 0.24 -19.37 -13.26
N GLN A 86 0.72 -18.22 -13.75
CA GLN A 86 0.47 -17.77 -15.11
C GLN A 86 1.16 -18.63 -16.16
N GLN A 87 2.32 -19.21 -15.83
CA GLN A 87 2.99 -20.19 -16.70
C GLN A 87 2.17 -21.48 -16.86
N GLN A 88 1.42 -21.89 -15.83
CA GLN A 88 0.57 -23.08 -15.85
C GLN A 88 -0.77 -22.86 -16.57
N HIS A 89 -1.33 -21.64 -16.49
CA HIS A 89 -2.64 -21.29 -17.05
C HIS A 89 -2.59 -20.51 -18.38
N HIS A 90 -1.53 -20.68 -19.17
CA HIS A 90 -1.33 -19.95 -20.44
C HIS A 90 -2.37 -20.24 -21.55
N ASN A 91 -3.41 -21.02 -21.25
CA ASN A 91 -4.37 -21.52 -22.23
C ASN A 91 -5.47 -20.51 -22.59
N TYR A 92 -5.55 -19.35 -21.91
CA TYR A 92 -6.51 -18.29 -22.22
C TYR A 92 -5.94 -16.89 -21.95
N PRO A 93 -5.03 -16.36 -22.80
CA PRO A 93 -4.52 -15.01 -22.64
C PRO A 93 -5.64 -13.97 -22.80
N LEU A 94 -5.52 -12.85 -22.08
CA LEU A 94 -6.39 -11.68 -22.26
C LEU A 94 -6.44 -11.28 -23.74
N SER A 95 -7.62 -10.87 -24.20
CA SER A 95 -7.79 -10.31 -25.54
C SER A 95 -6.91 -9.05 -25.70
N PRO A 96 -6.53 -8.69 -26.94
CA PRO A 96 -5.73 -7.49 -27.17
C PRO A 96 -6.42 -6.21 -26.67
N HIS A 97 -7.76 -6.19 -26.66
CA HIS A 97 -8.54 -5.09 -26.12
C HIS A 97 -8.39 -4.97 -24.60
N GLU A 98 -8.58 -6.07 -23.87
CA GLU A 98 -8.46 -6.09 -22.41
C GLU A 98 -7.03 -5.75 -21.94
N ARG A 99 -6.00 -6.15 -22.69
CA ARG A 99 -4.62 -5.74 -22.42
C ARG A 99 -4.43 -4.23 -22.52
N GLN A 100 -4.96 -3.62 -23.59
CA GLN A 100 -4.88 -2.16 -23.77
C GLN A 100 -5.64 -1.40 -22.67
N GLU A 101 -6.79 -1.91 -22.24
CA GLU A 101 -7.54 -1.35 -21.11
C GLU A 101 -6.75 -1.45 -19.81
N LEU A 102 -6.12 -2.59 -19.55
CA LEU A 102 -5.25 -2.80 -18.38
C LEU A 102 -4.04 -1.86 -18.42
N ASP A 103 -3.37 -1.72 -19.56
CA ASP A 103 -2.26 -0.77 -19.76
C ASP A 103 -2.69 0.66 -19.43
N ASN A 104 -3.81 1.11 -20.02
CA ASN A 104 -4.35 2.44 -19.80
C ASN A 104 -4.71 2.67 -18.33
N PHE A 105 -5.34 1.68 -17.68
CA PHE A 105 -5.69 1.74 -16.28
C PHE A 105 -4.44 1.86 -15.39
N LEU A 106 -3.43 1.03 -15.59
CA LEU A 106 -2.20 1.05 -14.80
C LEU A 106 -1.42 2.36 -15.02
N ALA A 107 -1.38 2.86 -16.25
CA ALA A 107 -0.74 4.15 -16.56
C ALA A 107 -1.46 5.32 -15.86
N GLN A 108 -2.80 5.37 -15.92
CA GLN A 108 -3.59 6.38 -15.21
C GLN A 108 -3.41 6.27 -13.69
N TYR A 109 -3.41 5.06 -13.15
CA TYR A 109 -3.24 4.86 -11.72
C TYR A 109 -1.85 5.30 -11.25
N LEU A 110 -0.80 5.06 -12.05
CA LEU A 110 0.54 5.57 -11.78
C LEU A 110 0.57 7.11 -11.72
N LEU A 111 -0.08 7.80 -12.66
CA LEU A 111 -0.18 9.27 -12.65
C LEU A 111 -0.89 9.80 -11.39
N VAL A 112 -1.96 9.13 -10.97
CA VAL A 112 -2.68 9.46 -9.74
C VAL A 112 -1.78 9.29 -8.52
N LEU A 113 -1.03 8.19 -8.43
CA LEU A 113 -0.07 7.98 -7.33
C LEU A 113 1.01 9.05 -7.31
N CYS A 114 1.57 9.43 -8.46
CA CYS A 114 2.58 10.48 -8.54
C CYS A 114 2.03 11.84 -8.07
N SER A 115 0.85 12.25 -8.56
CA SER A 115 0.24 13.51 -8.12
C SER A 115 -0.15 13.50 -6.64
N PHE A 116 -0.65 12.36 -6.14
CA PHE A 116 -0.95 12.19 -4.73
C PHE A 116 0.31 12.30 -3.86
N LYS A 117 1.44 11.71 -4.29
CA LYS A 117 2.72 11.83 -3.58
C LYS A 117 3.12 13.29 -3.42
N GLU A 118 3.04 14.09 -4.49
CA GLU A 118 3.39 15.51 -4.45
C GLU A 118 2.47 16.29 -3.49
N GLN A 119 1.16 16.04 -3.54
CA GLN A 119 0.21 16.65 -2.62
C GLN A 119 0.49 16.29 -1.17
N LEU A 120 0.76 15.01 -0.90
CA LEU A 120 1.08 14.50 0.43
C LEU A 120 2.38 15.11 0.96
N GLN A 121 3.41 15.16 0.13
CA GLN A 121 4.70 15.75 0.46
C GLN A 121 4.56 17.24 0.78
N GLN A 122 3.77 17.96 -0.02
CA GLN A 122 3.48 19.37 0.22
C GLN A 122 2.71 19.57 1.53
N HIS A 123 1.72 18.74 1.84
CA HIS A 123 0.94 18.80 3.08
C HIS A 123 1.82 18.60 4.33
N VAL A 124 2.63 17.54 4.34
CA VAL A 124 3.57 17.25 5.44
C VAL A 124 4.58 18.39 5.61
N ARG A 125 5.10 18.92 4.50
CA ARG A 125 6.05 20.04 4.52
C ARG A 125 5.44 21.30 5.15
N VAL A 126 4.21 21.66 4.77
CA VAL A 126 3.54 22.87 5.30
C VAL A 126 3.34 22.75 6.81
N HIS A 127 2.75 21.64 7.29
CA HIS A 127 2.54 21.46 8.72
C HIS A 127 3.83 21.41 9.53
N ALA A 128 4.89 20.80 8.99
CA ALA A 128 6.20 20.81 9.65
C ALA A 128 6.76 22.24 9.75
N VAL A 129 6.65 23.05 8.69
CA VAL A 129 7.07 24.45 8.70
C VAL A 129 6.25 25.26 9.70
N GLU A 130 4.93 25.09 9.74
CA GLU A 130 4.05 25.76 10.70
C GLU A 130 4.43 25.41 12.15
N ALA A 131 4.65 24.13 12.43
CA ALA A 131 5.09 23.67 13.76
C ALA A 131 6.45 24.28 14.14
N VAL A 132 7.41 24.31 13.22
CA VAL A 132 8.72 24.94 13.45
C VAL A 132 8.58 26.44 13.72
N MET A 133 7.72 27.13 12.97
CA MET A 133 7.46 28.56 13.16
C MET A 133 6.85 28.83 14.54
N ALA A 134 5.88 28.03 14.97
CA ALA A 134 5.30 28.11 16.31
C ALA A 134 6.34 27.82 17.41
N CYS A 135 7.17 26.78 17.25
CA CYS A 135 8.26 26.48 18.18
C CYS A 135 9.26 27.65 18.28
N ARG A 136 9.58 28.29 17.16
CA ARG A 136 10.48 29.45 17.14
C ARG A 136 9.91 30.65 17.90
N GLU A 137 8.61 30.91 17.78
CA GLU A 137 7.95 31.96 18.54
C GLU A 137 7.99 31.67 20.05
N ILE A 138 7.76 30.42 20.45
CA ILE A 138 7.88 29.98 21.84
C ILE A 138 9.31 30.15 22.35
N GLU A 139 10.31 29.69 21.59
CA GLU A 139 11.74 29.86 21.92
C GLU A 139 12.09 31.35 22.15
N GLN A 140 11.60 32.22 21.28
CA GLN A 140 11.82 33.67 21.37
C GLN A 140 11.21 34.24 22.65
N ASN A 141 9.96 33.90 22.97
CA ASN A 141 9.29 34.37 24.18
C ASN A 141 10.03 33.90 25.44
N LEU A 142 10.47 32.64 25.47
CA LEU A 142 11.27 32.10 26.57
C LEU A 142 12.62 32.81 26.69
N GLN A 143 13.28 33.10 25.57
CA GLN A 143 14.55 33.82 25.56
C GLN A 143 14.39 35.24 26.12
N VAL A 144 13.31 35.95 25.79
CA VAL A 144 13.01 37.28 26.34
C VAL A 144 12.81 37.23 27.85
N LEU A 145 12.12 36.19 28.35
CA LEU A 145 11.83 36.02 29.78
C LEU A 145 13.05 35.60 30.61
N THR A 146 13.94 34.78 30.05
CA THR A 146 14.99 34.08 30.81
C THR A 146 16.42 34.48 30.44
N GLY A 147 16.62 35.15 29.31
CA GLY A 147 17.92 35.61 28.83
C GLY A 147 18.87 34.53 28.29
N ASN A 148 18.55 33.22 28.40
CA ASN A 148 19.49 32.12 28.12
C ASN A 148 18.86 30.90 27.40
N LEU A 149 18.48 31.04 26.12
CA LEU A 149 18.09 29.89 25.29
C LEU A 149 18.90 29.85 23.97
N GLN A 150 19.58 28.74 23.70
CA GLN A 150 20.21 28.47 22.41
C GLN A 150 19.16 27.86 21.46
N SER A 151 19.11 28.34 20.20
CA SER A 151 18.15 27.92 19.18
C SER A 151 18.25 26.42 18.87
N LEU A 152 17.27 25.64 19.35
CA LEU A 152 17.12 24.22 19.03
C LEU A 152 16.32 24.02 17.73
N SER A 153 15.50 25.00 17.35
CA SER A 153 14.69 25.04 16.12
C SER A 153 15.48 24.78 14.82
N ARG A 154 16.78 25.08 14.76
CA ARG A 154 17.61 24.77 13.58
C ARG A 154 17.83 23.27 13.38
N LEU A 155 17.91 22.47 14.44
CA LEU A 155 18.20 21.03 14.35
C LEU A 155 16.98 20.24 13.82
N CYS A 156 15.77 20.66 14.20
CA CYS A 156 14.52 20.04 13.75
C CYS A 156 14.31 20.20 12.23
N ILE A 157 14.70 21.33 11.63
CA ILE A 157 14.51 21.59 10.19
C ILE A 157 15.41 20.67 9.35
N TYR A 158 16.69 20.51 9.71
CA TYR A 158 17.63 19.68 8.95
C TYR A 158 17.29 18.19 9.03
N HIS A 159 16.81 17.72 10.19
CA HIS A 159 16.38 16.33 10.32
C HIS A 159 15.10 16.06 9.52
N TYR A 160 14.14 16.98 9.50
CA TYR A 160 12.87 16.78 8.81
C TYR A 160 12.99 16.89 7.28
N MET A 161 13.75 17.86 6.77
CA MET A 161 13.96 18.02 5.32
C MET A 161 14.88 16.95 4.72
N GLY A 162 15.81 16.40 5.51
CA GLY A 162 16.69 15.30 5.06
C GLY A 162 16.01 13.93 5.02
N THR A 163 14.85 13.76 5.66
CA THR A 163 14.16 12.46 5.81
C THR A 163 13.02 12.25 4.80
N ILE A 164 12.60 13.30 4.08
CA ILE A 164 11.51 13.23 3.07
C ILE A 164 12.05 12.90 1.66
N ALA A 165 13.37 12.81 1.48
CA ALA A 165 14.04 12.47 0.21
C ALA A 165 14.44 10.99 0.15
#